data_AF-A0AAV3X9W1-F1
#
_entry.id   AF-A0AAV3X9W1-F1
#
_cell.length_a   1.000
_cell.length_b   1.000
_cell.length_c   1.000
_cell.angle_alpha   90.00
_cell.angle_beta   90.00
_cell.angle_gamma   90.00
#
_symmetry.space_group_name_H-M   'P 1'
#
loop_
_entity.id
_entity.type
_entity.pdbx_description
1 polymer ?
#
loop_
_entity_poly.entity_id
_entity_poly.type
_entity_poly.pdbx_seq_one_letter_code
_entity_poly.pdbx_strand_id
1 'polypeptide(L)'
;MNFKRRKFLKLMQRVANHEVKEIVVGHKDRLCRFGFDFIEWFCNLHDCQITVLGDTKLSPYQELMQDFISIMHCFSSRLYFLRRYKDEIKAQPVELPQPPRDTIEKSEWIGVEL
;
A
#
# COMPACT_ATOMS: atom_id res chain seq x y z
N MET A 1 -3.09 5.67 4.38
CA MET A 1 -2.06 6.57 3.80
C MET A 1 -1.47 5.96 2.54
N ASN A 2 -1.12 6.77 1.52
CA ASN A 2 -0.43 6.29 0.33
C ASN A 2 0.63 7.31 -0.16
N PHE A 3 1.89 7.03 0.12
CA PHE A 3 3.04 7.84 -0.36
C PHE A 3 3.50 7.45 -1.77
N LYS A 4 2.97 6.36 -2.34
CA LYS A 4 3.26 5.92 -3.72
C LYS A 4 2.38 6.61 -4.76
N ARG A 5 1.67 7.69 -4.39
CA ARG A 5 0.86 8.49 -5.32
C ARG A 5 1.79 9.08 -6.39
N ARG A 6 1.57 8.73 -7.66
CA ARG A 6 2.40 9.19 -8.80
C ARG A 6 2.61 10.71 -8.82
N LYS A 7 1.54 11.49 -8.59
CA LYS A 7 1.61 12.96 -8.54
C LYS A 7 2.46 13.47 -7.39
N PHE A 8 2.37 12.84 -6.22
CA PHE A 8 3.16 13.21 -5.05
C PHE A 8 4.64 12.90 -5.26
N LEU A 9 4.97 11.71 -5.76
CA LEU A 9 6.36 11.35 -6.08
C LEU A 9 6.96 12.28 -7.13
N LYS A 10 6.20 12.61 -8.19
CA LYS A 10 6.65 13.58 -9.19
C LYS A 10 6.89 14.97 -8.59
N LEU A 11 6.04 15.41 -7.66
CA LEU A 11 6.25 16.67 -6.95
C LEU A 11 7.55 16.64 -6.13
N MET A 12 7.77 15.58 -5.35
CA MET A 12 8.98 15.44 -4.54
C MET A 12 10.26 15.36 -5.40
N GLN A 13 10.21 14.71 -6.56
CA GLN A 13 11.32 14.70 -7.52
C GLN A 13 11.64 16.11 -8.04
N ARG A 14 10.62 16.91 -8.35
CA ARG A 14 10.82 18.30 -8.81
C ARG A 14 11.39 19.19 -7.71
N VAL A 15 11.00 18.94 -6.45
CA VAL A 15 11.62 19.59 -5.28
C VAL A 15 13.10 19.20 -5.18
N ALA A 16 13.42 17.91 -5.30
CA ALA A 16 14.81 17.44 -5.25
C ALA A 16 15.68 18.03 -6.38
N ASN A 17 15.10 18.29 -7.55
CA ASN A 17 15.77 18.94 -8.68
C ASN A 17 15.83 20.48 -8.57
N HIS A 18 15.37 21.07 -7.46
CA HIS A 18 15.27 22.52 -7.26
C HIS A 18 14.41 23.26 -8.31
N GLU A 19 13.45 22.56 -8.93
CA GLU A 19 12.53 23.14 -9.93
C GLU A 19 11.33 23.86 -9.29
N VAL A 20 11.16 23.72 -7.97
CA VAL A 20 10.02 24.23 -7.21
C VAL A 20 10.53 25.02 -6.02
N LYS A 21 10.16 26.30 -5.94
CA LYS A 21 10.53 27.20 -4.84
C LYS A 21 9.46 27.26 -3.74
N GLU A 22 8.20 27.03 -4.10
CA GLU A 22 7.09 27.11 -3.16
C GLU A 22 6.00 26.10 -3.51
N ILE A 23 5.48 25.42 -2.50
CA ILE A 23 4.33 24.53 -2.57
C ILE A 23 3.19 25.15 -1.77
N VAL A 24 2.14 25.56 -2.46
CA VAL A 24 0.94 26.10 -1.81
C VAL A 24 -0.12 25.02 -1.71
N VAL A 25 -0.63 24.78 -0.50
CA VAL A 25 -1.69 23.82 -0.24
C VAL A 25 -2.84 24.44 0.54
N GLY A 26 -4.05 23.98 0.27
CA GLY A 26 -5.22 24.38 1.04
C GLY A 26 -5.18 23.87 2.48
N HIS A 27 -4.78 22.62 2.70
CA HIS A 27 -4.71 22.00 4.04
C HIS A 27 -3.53 21.03 4.10
N LYS A 28 -2.95 20.82 5.29
CA LYS A 28 -1.84 19.87 5.51
C LYS A 28 -2.18 18.45 5.03
N ASP A 29 -3.41 18.00 5.28
CA ASP A 29 -3.95 16.69 4.90
C ASP A 29 -3.86 16.39 3.38
N ARG A 30 -3.87 17.43 2.54
CA ARG A 30 -3.75 17.29 1.08
C ARG A 30 -2.39 16.76 0.66
N LEU A 31 -1.33 17.19 1.36
CA LEU A 31 0.02 16.70 1.18
C LEU A 31 0.17 15.34 1.85
N CYS A 32 -0.10 15.27 3.15
CA CYS A 32 -0.02 14.04 3.92
C CYS A 32 -0.80 14.16 5.24
N ARG A 33 -1.26 13.01 5.75
CA ARG A 33 -1.79 12.89 7.12
C ARG A 33 -0.70 12.76 8.17
N PHE A 34 0.34 12.00 7.84
CA PHE A 34 1.50 11.77 8.69
C PHE A 34 2.77 12.10 7.94
N GLY A 35 3.80 12.51 8.69
CA GLY A 35 5.09 12.88 8.14
C GLY A 35 5.09 14.24 7.44
N PHE A 36 4.21 15.16 7.86
CA PHE A 36 4.24 16.54 7.37
C PHE A 36 5.57 17.19 7.72
N ASP A 37 6.02 17.06 8.97
CA ASP A 37 7.29 17.59 9.45
C ASP A 37 8.47 17.04 8.64
N PHE A 38 8.42 15.77 8.21
CA PHE A 38 9.44 15.19 7.34
C PHE A 38 9.42 15.83 5.94
N ILE A 39 8.23 16.04 5.37
CA ILE A 39 8.10 16.67 4.05
C ILE A 39 8.53 18.13 4.11
N GLU A 40 8.17 18.84 5.17
CA GLU A 40 8.59 20.23 5.41
C GLU A 40 10.11 20.33 5.55
N TRP A 41 10.72 19.44 6.36
CA TRP A 41 12.18 19.34 6.46
C TRP A 41 12.83 19.04 5.11
N PHE A 42 12.30 18.09 4.34
CA PHE A 42 12.81 17.74 3.02
C PHE A 42 12.70 18.91 2.04
N CYS A 43 11.58 19.62 2.02
CA CYS A 43 11.40 20.79 1.17
C CYS A 43 12.37 21.91 1.56
N ASN A 44 12.53 22.18 2.87
CA ASN A 44 13.47 23.18 3.36
C ASN A 44 14.92 22.84 2.99
N LEU A 45 15.29 21.56 2.99
CA LEU A 45 16.62 21.10 2.57
C LEU A 45 16.92 21.41 1.09
N HIS A 46 15.88 21.55 0.26
CA HIS A 46 15.97 21.83 -1.17
C HIS A 46 15.54 23.27 -1.53
N ASP A 47 15.58 24.21 -0.58
CA ASP A 47 15.19 25.62 -0.76
C ASP A 47 13.73 25.80 -1.25
N CYS A 48 12.85 24.89 -0.85
CA CYS A 48 11.42 24.93 -1.17
C CYS A 48 10.59 25.19 0.09
N GLN A 49 9.73 26.20 0.06
CA GLN A 49 8.83 26.50 1.18
C GLN A 49 7.43 25.91 0.97
N ILE A 50 6.77 25.52 2.06
CA ILE A 50 5.41 25.01 2.03
C ILE A 50 4.49 26.02 2.72
N THR A 51 3.52 26.55 1.97
CA THR A 51 2.52 27.51 2.47
C THR A 51 1.15 26.86 2.55
N VAL A 52 0.53 26.90 3.74
CA VAL A 52 -0.82 26.35 3.97
C VAL A 52 -1.84 27.49 4.05
N LEU A 53 -2.77 27.57 3.08
CA LEU A 53 -3.72 28.69 2.95
C LEU A 53 -4.96 28.55 3.86
N GLY A 54 -5.36 27.33 4.17
CA GLY A 54 -6.56 27.02 4.93
C GLY A 54 -6.19 26.24 6.18
N ASP A 55 -5.74 26.91 7.23
CA ASP A 55 -5.88 26.35 8.57
C ASP A 55 -7.36 26.45 8.95
N THR A 56 -8.19 25.54 8.42
CA THR A 56 -9.45 25.20 9.07
C THR A 56 -9.06 24.56 10.38
N LYS A 57 -8.97 25.38 11.43
CA LYS A 57 -8.69 24.98 12.80
C LYS A 57 -9.80 24.06 13.27
N LEU A 58 -9.68 22.78 12.99
CA LEU A 58 -10.44 21.76 13.68
C LEU A 58 -9.92 21.72 15.12
N SER A 59 -10.77 21.30 16.06
CA SER A 59 -10.27 21.03 17.40
C SER A 59 -9.16 19.97 17.32
N PRO A 60 -8.09 20.06 18.12
CA PRO A 60 -7.04 19.04 18.18
C PRO A 60 -7.61 17.62 18.34
N TYR A 61 -8.73 17.50 19.06
CA TYR A 61 -9.45 16.23 19.21
C TYR A 61 -10.06 15.73 17.89
N GLN A 62 -10.65 16.63 17.10
CA GLN A 62 -11.27 16.26 15.82
C GLN A 62 -10.22 15.86 14.79
N GLU A 63 -9.07 16.54 14.74
CA GLU A 63 -7.94 16.17 13.86
C GLU A 63 -7.44 14.77 14.20
N LEU A 64 -7.19 14.51 15.49
CA LEU A 64 -6.77 13.20 15.98
C LEU A 64 -7.79 12.09 15.64
N MET A 65 -9.09 12.37 15.81
CA MET A 65 -10.14 11.42 15.46
C MET A 65 -10.20 11.15 13.95
N GLN A 66 -10.01 12.17 13.11
CA GLN A 66 -9.94 11.97 11.67
C GLN A 66 -8.75 11.10 11.27
N ASP A 67 -7.58 11.33 11.86
CA ASP A 67 -6.39 10.51 11.62
C ASP A 67 -6.62 9.06 12.03
N PHE A 68 -7.23 8.84 13.19
CA PHE A 68 -7.56 7.51 13.70
C PHE A 68 -8.53 6.76 12.77
N ILE A 69 -9.65 7.40 12.39
CA ILE A 69 -10.63 6.82 11.46
C ILE A 69 -9.95 6.43 10.14
N SER A 70 -8.98 7.22 9.70
CA SER A 70 -8.29 7.02 8.44
C SER A 70 -7.31 5.87 8.46
N ILE A 71 -6.63 5.68 9.59
CA ILE A 71 -5.84 4.48 9.87
C ILE A 71 -6.76 3.26 9.86
N MET A 72 -7.84 3.30 10.63
CA MET A 72 -8.81 2.21 10.75
C MET A 72 -9.38 1.81 9.39
N HIS A 73 -9.83 2.78 8.59
CA HIS A 73 -10.34 2.53 7.24
C HIS A 73 -9.29 1.83 6.37
N CYS A 74 -8.04 2.29 6.39
CA CYS A 74 -6.95 1.68 5.62
C CYS A 74 -6.70 0.22 6.01
N PHE A 75 -6.74 -0.10 7.30
CA PHE A 75 -6.60 -1.48 7.78
C PHE A 75 -7.82 -2.34 7.46
N SER A 76 -9.03 -1.80 7.64
CA SER A 76 -10.29 -2.48 7.31
C SER A 76 -10.34 -2.86 5.83
N SER A 77 -9.98 -1.95 4.92
CA SER A 77 -9.92 -2.26 3.48
C SER A 77 -8.90 -3.35 3.16
N ARG A 78 -7.72 -3.32 3.80
CA ARG A 78 -6.69 -4.35 3.61
C ARG A 78 -7.15 -5.71 4.14
N LEU A 79 -7.79 -5.75 5.30
CA LEU A 79 -8.34 -6.96 5.90
C LEU A 79 -9.45 -7.56 5.03
N TYR A 80 -10.34 -6.71 4.51
CA TYR A 80 -11.40 -7.13 3.58
C TYR A 80 -10.80 -7.79 2.34
N PHE A 81 -9.79 -7.18 1.73
CA PHE A 81 -9.10 -7.76 0.57
C PHE A 81 -8.48 -9.13 0.89
N LEU A 82 -7.81 -9.27 2.04
CA LEU A 82 -7.22 -10.54 2.47
C LEU A 82 -8.26 -11.65 2.68
N ARG A 83 -9.42 -11.33 3.24
CA ARG A 83 -10.53 -12.28 3.39
C ARG A 83 -11.03 -12.75 2.03
N ARG A 84 -11.33 -11.80 1.13
CA ARG A 84 -11.76 -12.12 -0.24
C ARG A 84 -10.74 -12.99 -0.97
N TYR A 85 -9.45 -12.68 -0.88
CA TYR A 85 -8.40 -13.46 -1.55
C TYR A 85 -8.31 -14.89 -0.99
N LYS A 86 -8.45 -15.06 0.33
CA LYS A 86 -8.51 -16.38 0.97
C LYS A 86 -9.74 -17.18 0.52
N ASP A 87 -10.88 -16.52 0.35
CA ASP A 87 -12.11 -17.15 -0.11
C ASP A 87 -12.04 -17.50 -1.60
N GLU A 88 -11.41 -16.66 -2.44
CA GLU A 88 -11.13 -16.94 -3.86
C GLU A 88 -10.15 -18.12 -4.04
N ILE A 89 -9.08 -18.21 -3.24
CA ILE A 89 -8.15 -19.36 -3.29
C ILE A 89 -8.85 -20.66 -2.88
N LYS A 90 -9.75 -20.61 -1.89
CA LYS A 90 -10.52 -21.79 -1.47
C LYS A 90 -11.59 -22.19 -2.48
N ALA A 91 -12.13 -21.24 -3.23
CA ALA A 91 -13.18 -21.46 -4.22
C ALA A 91 -12.63 -21.95 -5.56
N GLN A 92 -11.34 -21.78 -5.83
CA GLN A 92 -10.67 -22.43 -6.96
C GLN A 92 -10.31 -23.87 -6.59
N PRO A 93 -10.77 -24.89 -7.34
CA PRO A 93 -10.25 -26.24 -7.19
C PRO A 93 -8.76 -26.20 -7.52
N VAL A 94 -7.91 -26.52 -6.55
CA VAL A 94 -6.50 -26.81 -6.83
C VAL A 94 -6.48 -28.12 -7.61
N GLU A 95 -6.45 -28.06 -8.94
CA GLU A 95 -6.09 -29.22 -9.75
C GLU A 95 -4.62 -29.54 -9.44
N LEU A 96 -4.42 -30.48 -8.52
CA LEU A 96 -3.11 -31.12 -8.36
C LEU A 96 -2.72 -31.69 -9.73
N PRO A 97 -1.54 -31.35 -10.29
CA PRO A 97 -1.10 -31.92 -11.54
C PRO A 97 -1.12 -33.44 -11.40
N GLN A 98 -1.98 -34.09 -12.18
CA GLN A 98 -2.07 -35.55 -12.20
C GLN A 98 -0.71 -36.07 -12.67
N PRO A 99 -0.10 -37.04 -11.95
CA PRO A 99 1.14 -37.63 -12.42
C PRO A 99 0.91 -38.20 -13.84
N PRO A 100 1.90 -38.07 -14.74
CA PRO A 100 1.75 -38.52 -16.12
C PRO A 100 1.21 -39.96 -16.17
N ARG A 101 0.06 -40.13 -16.82
CA ARG A 101 -0.41 -41.46 -17.23
C ARG A 101 0.40 -41.83 -18.46
N ASP A 102 1.23 -42.86 -18.30
CA ASP A 102 1.74 -43.82 -19.29
C ASP A 102 3.19 -44.17 -18.91
N THR A 103 3.73 -45.40 -18.84
CA THR A 103 3.31 -46.81 -18.79
C THR A 103 4.60 -47.59 -18.37
N ILE A 104 4.53 -48.91 -18.14
CA ILE A 104 5.62 -49.90 -17.91
C ILE A 104 5.83 -50.18 -16.40
N GLU A 105 5.63 -51.36 -15.82
CA GLU A 105 5.20 -52.70 -16.25
C GLU A 105 4.62 -53.41 -15.02
N LYS A 106 3.43 -54.00 -15.13
CA LYS A 106 2.81 -54.81 -14.06
C LYS A 106 3.05 -56.32 -14.26
N SER A 107 4.15 -56.69 -14.93
CA SER A 107 4.44 -58.07 -15.34
C SER A 107 5.64 -58.73 -14.66
N GLU A 108 6.16 -58.19 -13.56
CA GLU A 108 7.36 -58.74 -12.89
C GLU A 108 7.16 -59.17 -11.42
N TRP A 109 5.94 -59.56 -11.04
CA TRP A 109 5.72 -60.35 -9.82
C TRP A 109 5.11 -61.70 -10.17
N ILE A 110 5.87 -62.48 -10.94
CA ILE A 110 5.78 -63.93 -10.95
C ILE A 110 6.92 -64.43 -10.07
N GLY A 111 6.60 -64.97 -8.90
CA GLY A 111 7.53 -65.71 -8.03
C GLY A 111 8.22 -64.87 -6.97
N VAL A 112 7.79 -64.98 -5.71
CA VAL A 112 8.38 -65.92 -4.73
C VAL A 112 7.37 -66.02 -3.58
N GLU A 113 6.79 -67.20 -3.47
CA GLU A 113 6.15 -67.72 -2.27
C GLU A 113 7.26 -68.37 -1.44
N LEU A 114 7.53 -67.83 -0.25
CA LEU A 114 8.10 -68.50 0.92
C LEU A 114 7.62 -67.75 2.18
#